data_AF-A0A7S4RZN5-F1
#
_entry.id   AF-A0A7S4RZN5-F1
#
_cell.length_a   1.000
_cell.length_b   1.000
_cell.length_c   1.000
_cell.angle_alpha   90.00
_cell.angle_beta   90.00
_cell.angle_gamma   90.00
#
_symmetry.space_group_name_H-M   'P 1'
#
loop_
_entity.id
_entity.type
_entity.pdbx_description
1 polymer ?
#
loop_
_entity_poly.entity_id
_entity_poly.type
_entity_poly.pdbx_seq_one_letter_code
_entity_poly.pdbx_strand_id
1 'polypeptide(L)'
;MEDPCEDGRCFIEDHLDQKGAREFLEGGRIGGTLQSCLRPFASSGGRRMLGACAAIGLVGAGLCLLRPGRASSSVGGAAAAAAGPPGSAALELFDLSNIAPGYLHCFQNNTYYVELDGKQNMLFGQRTQEMSPYACQFRCTVTPGCSHFTFWHDGGCHLTSYTAYSQLYLDYLGQEANGGVIAGPRSCSSVLFEEERPALNLQPALGVPPLVARLAEDCGGLHDAYSLVWKAQGRTFFDDWQFLTRSETHGAEWYLNRSEAFSSAVVLADGHSAIIRVGDQVEVFKRKSVMIHTAQAWRPDRGFMVVMKYRHVPWGPGIWPAFWLMNSDYLWPGGGELDILEYANDDASKVTFHTNKNCSLHGGTARRCMARPDVDTDVIDDCYTNYTSNRLGCKPPQVRRTGRWFAENPGVVATAWDASGVYVFHIPENQVPLDLRSDAPDPTSWDRWMIAYLPFDPDSCFDVAKPQEIVLNIALCGDWGGGTFWPEQAKQTGFVPPYCIPNNVREPATDCCTIYMSHPTSEHSIRSRAYFDIEYIKVFEPTGDQPSKLAAGTYRNDGEPL
;
A
#
# COMPACT_ATOMS: atom_id res chain seq x y z
N MET A 1 24.48 -41.36 18.43
CA MET A 1 25.03 -42.72 18.56
C MET A 1 25.54 -43.09 17.18
N GLU A 2 26.86 -43.11 17.09
CA GLU A 2 27.76 -43.79 16.15
C GLU A 2 27.22 -44.23 14.77
N ASP A 3 27.77 -43.58 13.73
CA ASP A 3 28.14 -44.23 12.45
C ASP A 3 29.39 -45.11 12.68
N PRO A 4 29.59 -46.20 11.91
CA PRO A 4 30.45 -46.04 10.72
C PRO A 4 30.12 -46.93 9.51
N CYS A 5 30.52 -46.43 8.34
CA CYS A 5 30.69 -47.20 7.11
C CYS A 5 31.86 -48.20 7.21
N GLU A 6 31.66 -49.43 6.69
CA GLU A 6 32.72 -50.37 6.29
C GLU A 6 32.19 -51.27 5.16
N ASP A 7 32.59 -51.00 3.90
CA ASP A 7 32.88 -52.01 2.85
C ASP A 7 33.45 -51.36 1.56
N GLY A 8 34.43 -50.48 1.76
CA GLY A 8 35.64 -50.52 0.95
C GLY A 8 35.61 -50.15 -0.53
N ARG A 9 34.61 -49.43 -1.08
CA ARG A 9 34.73 -48.82 -2.42
C ARG A 9 33.94 -47.53 -2.61
N CYS A 10 34.64 -46.40 -2.68
CA CYS A 10 34.40 -45.35 -3.68
C CYS A 10 35.74 -44.70 -4.05
N PHE A 11 35.98 -44.62 -5.36
CA PHE A 11 37.24 -44.25 -5.99
C PHE A 11 37.51 -42.74 -5.90
N ILE A 12 38.82 -42.41 -5.81
CA ILE A 12 39.42 -41.07 -5.92
C ILE A 12 39.94 -40.90 -7.35
N GLU A 13 39.79 -39.70 -7.93
CA GLU A 13 40.79 -39.00 -8.76
C GLU A 13 40.27 -37.55 -8.95
N ASP A 14 40.80 -36.58 -8.20
CA ASP A 14 41.98 -35.74 -8.47
C ASP A 14 41.88 -34.83 -9.72
N HIS A 15 41.76 -33.52 -9.47
CA HIS A 15 42.75 -32.56 -9.99
C HIS A 15 42.74 -31.24 -9.21
N LEU A 16 43.88 -31.01 -8.54
CA LEU A 16 44.41 -29.74 -8.05
C LEU A 16 44.88 -28.83 -9.22
N ASP A 17 44.74 -27.50 -9.07
CA ASP A 17 45.84 -26.52 -9.13
C ASP A 17 45.34 -25.12 -8.72
N GLN A 18 45.72 -24.56 -7.56
CA GLN A 18 46.92 -23.76 -7.21
C GLN A 18 46.94 -22.27 -7.66
N LYS A 19 46.88 -21.38 -6.67
CA LYS A 19 47.83 -20.29 -6.31
C LYS A 19 47.11 -19.27 -5.42
N GLY A 20 47.62 -18.78 -4.29
CA GLY A 20 48.92 -18.90 -3.64
C GLY A 20 49.01 -17.78 -2.59
N ALA A 21 49.33 -18.15 -1.35
CA ALA A 21 49.45 -17.27 -0.18
C ALA A 21 50.82 -16.57 -0.08
N ARG A 22 50.87 -15.49 0.70
CA ARG A 22 52.00 -14.90 1.49
C ARG A 22 51.34 -13.89 2.44
N GLU A 23 51.58 -13.79 3.76
CA GLU A 23 52.74 -14.03 4.62
C GLU A 23 52.27 -14.24 6.08
N PHE A 24 53.08 -14.94 6.87
CA PHE A 24 52.99 -15.07 8.32
C PHE A 24 54.38 -14.72 8.88
N LEU A 25 54.48 -13.83 9.89
CA LEU A 25 55.22 -14.03 11.16
C LEU A 25 55.48 -12.71 11.92
N GLU A 26 55.78 -12.90 13.22
CA GLU A 26 56.08 -11.96 14.31
C GLU A 26 54.84 -11.41 15.04
N GLY A 27 54.66 -11.56 16.36
CA GLY A 27 55.50 -12.08 17.43
C GLY A 27 55.16 -11.34 18.73
N GLY A 28 54.92 -12.07 19.83
CA GLY A 28 54.86 -11.54 21.20
C GLY A 28 53.50 -11.74 21.89
N ARG A 29 53.37 -12.63 22.90
CA ARG A 29 53.66 -12.41 24.34
C ARG A 29 52.74 -11.30 24.91
N ILE A 30 51.94 -11.43 25.98
CA ILE A 30 52.16 -12.01 27.33
C ILE A 30 50.80 -12.19 28.05
N GLY A 31 50.64 -13.30 28.79
CA GLY A 31 49.95 -13.42 30.10
C GLY A 31 48.41 -13.30 30.14
N GLY A 32 47.65 -14.07 30.92
CA GLY A 32 47.84 -15.15 31.90
C GLY A 32 46.44 -15.70 32.22
N THR A 33 46.24 -17.01 32.39
CA THR A 33 45.98 -17.68 33.69
C THR A 33 45.12 -16.86 34.66
N LEU A 34 44.03 -17.34 35.28
CA LEU A 34 43.66 -18.69 35.71
C LEU A 34 42.17 -18.65 36.15
N GLN A 35 41.45 -19.76 35.97
CA GLN A 35 40.53 -20.42 36.93
C GLN A 35 39.64 -19.56 37.85
N SER A 36 38.31 -19.60 37.66
CA SER A 36 37.38 -20.55 38.31
C SER A 36 37.09 -20.26 39.78
N CYS A 37 35.81 -20.06 40.14
CA CYS A 37 35.11 -20.89 41.13
C CYS A 37 33.70 -20.35 41.42
N LEU A 38 32.73 -21.25 41.18
CA LEU A 38 31.64 -21.65 42.09
C LEU A 38 30.60 -20.61 42.58
N ARG A 39 29.38 -20.85 42.07
CA ARG A 39 28.00 -20.80 42.64
C ARG A 39 27.89 -20.99 44.19
N PRO A 40 26.67 -21.08 44.78
CA PRO A 40 25.55 -20.13 44.94
C PRO A 40 25.03 -20.09 46.42
N PHE A 41 24.11 -19.18 46.78
CA PHE A 41 23.23 -19.27 47.98
C PHE A 41 21.96 -18.44 47.63
N ALA A 42 20.73 -18.98 47.52
CA ALA A 42 19.78 -19.42 48.58
C ALA A 42 19.62 -18.38 49.70
N SER A 43 18.46 -17.94 50.20
CA SER A 43 17.04 -18.30 50.03
C SER A 43 16.17 -17.31 50.84
N SER A 44 14.89 -17.14 50.44
CA SER A 44 13.68 -17.02 51.29
C SER A 44 13.49 -15.95 52.39
N GLY A 45 12.31 -15.30 52.40
CA GLY A 45 11.41 -15.34 53.58
C GLY A 45 10.67 -14.06 54.04
N GLY A 46 9.33 -14.15 54.15
CA GLY A 46 8.46 -13.46 55.14
C GLY A 46 7.74 -12.19 54.68
N ARG A 47 6.40 -12.10 54.47
CA ARG A 47 5.16 -12.23 55.30
C ARG A 47 4.66 -10.93 56.00
N ARG A 48 3.51 -10.44 55.51
CA ARG A 48 2.25 -9.91 56.13
C ARG A 48 2.23 -9.14 57.48
N MET A 49 1.48 -8.02 57.48
CA MET A 49 0.40 -7.58 58.42
C MET A 49 -0.41 -6.46 57.69
N LEU A 50 -1.75 -6.36 57.58
CA LEU A 50 -2.97 -6.39 58.43
C LEU A 50 -3.33 -5.07 59.17
N GLY A 51 -4.56 -4.59 58.93
CA GLY A 51 -5.34 -3.54 59.63
C GLY A 51 -6.28 -2.79 58.66
N ALA A 52 -7.58 -3.14 58.48
CA ALA A 52 -8.79 -2.80 59.27
C ALA A 52 -9.01 -1.28 59.43
N CYS A 53 -10.20 -0.65 59.44
CA CYS A 53 -11.63 -0.92 59.21
C CYS A 53 -12.34 0.45 59.44
N ALA A 54 -13.38 0.83 58.69
CA ALA A 54 -14.57 1.53 59.21
C ALA A 54 -15.62 1.81 58.11
N ALA A 55 -16.87 1.50 58.43
CA ALA A 55 -18.09 1.69 57.66
C ALA A 55 -19.09 2.54 58.48
N ILE A 56 -20.31 2.70 57.93
CA ILE A 56 -21.58 3.29 58.46
C ILE A 56 -21.85 4.69 57.87
N GLY A 57 -23.00 5.05 57.30
CA GLY A 57 -24.33 4.44 57.05
C GLY A 57 -25.22 5.52 56.36
N LEU A 58 -25.96 5.24 55.28
CA LEU A 58 -27.40 4.88 55.18
C LEU A 58 -28.43 5.84 55.82
N VAL A 59 -29.35 6.37 54.98
CA VAL A 59 -30.85 6.48 55.04
C VAL A 59 -31.23 7.50 53.92
N GLY A 60 -32.25 7.42 53.06
CA GLY A 60 -33.42 6.56 52.83
C GLY A 60 -34.44 7.34 51.96
N ALA A 61 -34.93 6.72 50.88
CA ALA A 61 -36.34 6.50 50.52
C ALA A 61 -37.13 7.62 49.79
N GLY A 62 -37.82 7.23 48.71
CA GLY A 62 -38.79 8.05 47.99
C GLY A 62 -39.29 7.39 46.69
N LEU A 63 -40.25 6.47 46.83
CA LEU A 63 -40.99 5.78 45.77
C LEU A 63 -42.18 6.66 45.32
N CYS A 64 -42.47 6.77 44.01
CA CYS A 64 -43.86 6.97 43.56
C CYS A 64 -44.06 6.54 42.10
N LEU A 65 -45.05 5.65 41.94
CA LEU A 65 -45.64 5.13 40.70
C LEU A 65 -46.48 6.19 39.99
N LEU A 66 -46.67 6.07 38.66
CA LEU A 66 -47.97 5.96 37.99
C LEU A 66 -47.81 5.74 36.46
N ARG A 67 -48.81 5.05 35.90
CA ARG A 67 -48.84 4.35 34.59
C ARG A 67 -49.82 5.10 33.62
N PRO A 68 -50.28 4.55 32.47
CA PRO A 68 -50.23 5.18 31.15
C PRO A 68 -51.60 5.68 30.60
N GLY A 69 -51.57 6.40 29.47
CA GLY A 69 -52.75 6.85 28.71
C GLY A 69 -52.71 6.37 27.25
N ARG A 70 -53.89 5.99 26.73
CA ARG A 70 -54.18 5.18 25.53
C ARG A 70 -54.99 6.01 24.51
N ALA A 71 -54.79 5.78 23.21
CA ALA A 71 -55.81 5.87 22.15
C ALA A 71 -55.28 5.08 20.93
N SER A 72 -55.82 3.88 20.62
CA SER A 72 -56.93 3.60 19.67
C SER A 72 -56.53 3.94 18.23
N SER A 73 -56.57 3.10 17.20
CA SER A 73 -57.41 1.94 16.78
C SER A 73 -56.72 1.40 15.49
N SER A 74 -56.87 0.20 14.93
CA SER A 74 -57.83 -0.91 15.01
C SER A 74 -57.29 -2.06 14.12
N VAL A 75 -57.48 -3.31 14.59
CA VAL A 75 -57.94 -4.52 13.86
C VAL A 75 -57.16 -4.97 12.61
N GLY A 76 -56.73 -6.22 12.43
CA GLY A 76 -56.92 -7.51 13.09
C GLY A 76 -55.91 -8.49 12.46
N GLY A 77 -55.43 -9.51 13.16
CA GLY A 77 -56.09 -10.81 13.22
C GLY A 77 -55.12 -11.87 12.68
N ALA A 78 -54.67 -12.76 13.57
CA ALA A 78 -53.72 -13.84 13.30
C ALA A 78 -54.38 -15.04 12.59
N ALA A 79 -53.60 -15.79 11.80
CA ALA A 79 -53.64 -17.25 11.78
C ALA A 79 -52.41 -17.82 11.04
N ALA A 80 -51.86 -18.88 11.62
CA ALA A 80 -50.72 -19.64 11.16
C ALA A 80 -51.12 -20.86 10.31
N ALA A 81 -50.12 -21.39 9.60
CA ALA A 81 -49.95 -22.75 9.07
C ALA A 81 -50.66 -23.13 7.75
N ALA A 82 -49.88 -23.39 6.70
CA ALA A 82 -49.44 -24.74 6.30
C ALA A 82 -48.76 -24.71 4.92
N ALA A 83 -47.73 -25.54 4.75
CA ALA A 83 -46.95 -25.67 3.53
C ALA A 83 -47.63 -26.55 2.46
N GLY A 84 -47.42 -26.21 1.18
CA GLY A 84 -47.66 -27.03 -0.02
C GLY A 84 -47.12 -26.32 -1.30
N PRO A 85 -46.53 -27.03 -2.29
CA PRO A 85 -45.65 -26.42 -3.31
C PRO A 85 -46.38 -26.21 -4.68
N PRO A 86 -45.69 -25.84 -5.78
CA PRO A 86 -45.80 -24.52 -6.41
C PRO A 86 -46.61 -24.55 -7.72
N GLY A 87 -47.48 -23.56 -7.94
CA GLY A 87 -48.19 -23.36 -9.19
C GLY A 87 -47.79 -22.04 -9.82
N SER A 88 -47.09 -22.13 -10.95
CA SER A 88 -46.75 -21.09 -11.93
C SER A 88 -47.69 -19.87 -11.94
N ALA A 89 -47.24 -18.75 -11.37
CA ALA A 89 -47.73 -17.43 -11.72
C ALA A 89 -46.75 -16.84 -12.74
N ALA A 90 -47.29 -16.45 -13.90
CA ALA A 90 -46.53 -15.87 -15.00
C ALA A 90 -45.74 -14.63 -14.51
N LEU A 91 -44.48 -14.57 -14.93
CA LEU A 91 -43.59 -13.41 -14.79
C LEU A 91 -44.26 -12.19 -15.44
N GLU A 92 -44.65 -11.20 -14.64
CA GLU A 92 -44.91 -9.87 -15.17
C GLU A 92 -43.59 -9.26 -15.64
N LEU A 93 -43.53 -8.90 -16.92
CA LEU A 93 -42.48 -8.10 -17.51
C LEU A 93 -42.39 -6.76 -16.76
N PHE A 94 -41.19 -6.39 -16.32
CA PHE A 94 -40.94 -5.03 -15.84
C PHE A 94 -41.10 -4.04 -17.00
N ASP A 95 -42.22 -3.33 -17.03
CA ASP A 95 -42.51 -2.29 -18.01
C ASP A 95 -41.81 -0.97 -17.61
N LEU A 96 -40.76 -0.63 -18.37
CA LEU A 96 -39.98 0.60 -18.20
C LEU A 96 -40.59 1.82 -18.92
N SER A 97 -41.78 1.69 -19.54
CA SER A 97 -42.38 2.75 -20.37
C SER A 97 -42.89 3.98 -19.60
N ASN A 98 -42.95 3.92 -18.26
CA ASN A 98 -43.53 4.98 -17.42
C ASN A 98 -42.51 5.83 -16.63
N ILE A 99 -41.21 5.75 -16.93
CA ILE A 99 -40.17 6.53 -16.24
C ILE A 99 -39.69 7.68 -17.13
N ALA A 100 -39.57 8.87 -16.53
CA ALA A 100 -39.28 10.13 -17.22
C ALA A 100 -38.09 10.02 -18.21
N PRO A 101 -38.21 10.57 -19.44
CA PRO A 101 -37.32 10.30 -20.56
C PRO A 101 -35.90 10.93 -20.44
N GLY A 102 -35.51 11.43 -19.27
CA GLY A 102 -34.19 12.01 -19.00
C GLY A 102 -33.25 11.14 -18.16
N TYR A 103 -33.65 9.92 -17.77
CA TYR A 103 -32.94 9.08 -16.79
C TYR A 103 -32.59 7.65 -17.26
N LEU A 104 -32.60 7.39 -18.56
CA LEU A 104 -32.40 6.06 -19.17
C LEU A 104 -31.36 6.22 -20.31
N HIS A 105 -30.31 5.42 -20.52
CA HIS A 105 -30.02 4.04 -20.12
C HIS A 105 -28.50 3.80 -20.22
N CYS A 106 -27.80 3.54 -19.12
CA CYS A 106 -26.50 2.87 -19.16
C CYS A 106 -26.61 1.36 -18.84
N PHE A 107 -27.84 0.86 -18.66
CA PHE A 107 -28.10 -0.55 -18.32
C PHE A 107 -28.22 -1.39 -19.57
N GLN A 108 -27.69 -2.60 -19.48
CA GLN A 108 -27.63 -3.59 -20.54
C GLN A 108 -28.51 -4.77 -20.12
N ASN A 109 -29.53 -5.06 -20.93
CA ASN A 109 -30.33 -6.28 -20.76
C ASN A 109 -29.54 -7.50 -21.25
N ASN A 110 -29.87 -8.66 -20.71
CA ASN A 110 -29.30 -9.97 -21.09
C ASN A 110 -27.76 -9.98 -21.00
N THR A 111 -27.21 -9.17 -20.11
CA THR A 111 -25.77 -9.01 -19.93
C THR A 111 -25.43 -9.21 -18.47
N TYR A 112 -24.33 -9.92 -18.20
CA TYR A 112 -23.74 -10.01 -16.88
C TYR A 112 -22.24 -9.79 -16.93
N TYR A 113 -21.67 -9.30 -15.84
CA TYR A 113 -20.24 -9.09 -15.73
C TYR A 113 -19.59 -10.23 -14.95
N VAL A 114 -18.42 -10.63 -15.42
CA VAL A 114 -17.61 -11.68 -14.81
C VAL A 114 -16.19 -11.16 -14.69
N GLU A 115 -15.60 -11.31 -13.51
CA GLU A 115 -14.18 -11.05 -13.28
C GLU A 115 -13.31 -11.93 -14.19
N LEU A 116 -12.06 -11.54 -14.36
CA LEU A 116 -11.09 -12.30 -15.17
C LEU A 116 -10.84 -13.72 -14.64
N ASP A 117 -11.07 -13.96 -13.35
CA ASP A 117 -10.96 -15.29 -12.73
C ASP A 117 -12.24 -16.16 -12.91
N GLY A 118 -13.22 -15.66 -13.67
CA GLY A 118 -14.49 -16.33 -13.95
C GLY A 118 -15.54 -16.17 -12.85
N LYS A 119 -15.27 -15.41 -11.77
CA LYS A 119 -16.25 -15.17 -10.71
C LYS A 119 -17.17 -14.00 -11.05
N GLN A 120 -18.41 -14.09 -10.59
CA GLN A 120 -19.42 -13.04 -10.78
C GLN A 120 -19.41 -12.00 -9.66
N ASN A 121 -18.37 -11.96 -8.82
CA ASN A 121 -18.22 -10.92 -7.80
C ASN A 121 -16.76 -10.52 -7.70
N MET A 122 -16.52 -9.27 -7.34
CA MET A 122 -15.20 -8.76 -6.96
C MET A 122 -14.52 -9.65 -5.94
N LEU A 123 -13.20 -9.53 -5.89
CA LEU A 123 -12.41 -10.13 -4.83
C LEU A 123 -12.96 -9.69 -3.46
N PHE A 124 -13.34 -10.67 -2.63
CA PHE A 124 -14.01 -10.51 -1.33
C PHE A 124 -15.48 -10.07 -1.36
N GLY A 125 -16.08 -9.87 -2.54
CA GLY A 125 -17.50 -9.63 -2.73
C GLY A 125 -18.34 -10.90 -2.63
N GLN A 126 -19.57 -10.78 -2.15
CA GLN A 126 -20.57 -11.86 -2.14
C GLN A 126 -21.85 -11.42 -2.85
N ARG A 127 -22.57 -12.42 -3.39
CA ARG A 127 -23.93 -12.23 -3.88
C ARG A 127 -24.82 -11.80 -2.72
N THR A 128 -25.66 -10.80 -2.96
CA THR A 128 -26.65 -10.29 -2.00
C THR A 128 -28.03 -10.23 -2.67
N GLN A 129 -29.07 -9.87 -1.92
CA GLN A 129 -30.40 -9.63 -2.47
C GLN A 129 -30.72 -8.14 -2.47
N GLU A 130 -31.18 -7.63 -3.61
CA GLU A 130 -31.64 -6.25 -3.77
C GLU A 130 -33.02 -6.22 -4.39
N MET A 131 -33.75 -5.13 -4.12
CA MET A 131 -35.13 -4.99 -4.59
C MET A 131 -35.24 -4.57 -6.07
N SER A 132 -34.15 -4.13 -6.69
CA SER A 132 -34.14 -3.70 -8.10
C SER A 132 -32.71 -3.58 -8.67
N PRO A 133 -32.54 -3.52 -10.01
CA PRO A 133 -31.28 -3.16 -10.65
C PRO A 133 -30.73 -1.80 -10.18
N TYR A 134 -31.60 -0.83 -9.89
CA TYR A 134 -31.17 0.47 -9.37
C TYR A 134 -30.61 0.38 -7.94
N ALA A 135 -31.23 -0.43 -7.08
CA ALA A 135 -30.68 -0.69 -5.75
C ALA A 135 -29.32 -1.41 -5.86
N CYS A 136 -29.19 -2.33 -6.81
CA CYS A 136 -27.93 -3.01 -7.13
C CYS A 136 -26.84 -2.04 -7.63
N GLN A 137 -27.19 -1.12 -8.54
CA GLN A 137 -26.30 -0.05 -9.00
C GLN A 137 -25.91 0.89 -7.85
N PHE A 138 -26.88 1.34 -7.05
CA PHE A 138 -26.61 2.21 -5.91
C PHE A 138 -25.65 1.52 -4.94
N ARG A 139 -25.84 0.22 -4.67
CA ARG A 139 -24.87 -0.53 -3.88
C ARG A 139 -23.49 -0.53 -4.53
N CYS A 140 -23.40 -0.69 -5.84
CA CYS A 140 -22.14 -0.51 -6.57
C CYS A 140 -21.54 0.88 -6.30
N THR A 141 -22.31 1.98 -6.37
CA THR A 141 -21.80 3.35 -6.12
C THR A 141 -21.17 3.58 -4.75
N VAL A 142 -21.57 2.79 -3.74
CA VAL A 142 -21.07 2.92 -2.37
C VAL A 142 -20.15 1.77 -1.96
N THR A 143 -19.93 0.78 -2.83
CA THR A 143 -19.03 -0.36 -2.57
C THR A 143 -17.67 -0.08 -3.18
N PRO A 144 -16.59 0.03 -2.40
CA PRO A 144 -15.22 0.22 -2.93
C PRO A 144 -14.86 -0.83 -3.99
N GLY A 145 -14.14 -0.42 -5.03
CA GLY A 145 -13.73 -1.28 -6.15
C GLY A 145 -14.82 -1.64 -7.18
N CYS A 146 -16.11 -1.40 -6.90
CA CYS A 146 -17.19 -1.79 -7.82
C CYS A 146 -17.23 -0.90 -9.07
N SER A 147 -17.05 -1.48 -10.25
CA SER A 147 -17.20 -0.76 -11.52
C SER A 147 -18.46 -1.15 -12.27
N HIS A 148 -18.95 -2.37 -12.06
CA HIS A 148 -20.13 -2.89 -12.73
C HIS A 148 -21.01 -3.66 -11.75
N PHE A 149 -22.31 -3.66 -11.98
CA PHE A 149 -23.26 -4.50 -11.27
C PHE A 149 -23.94 -5.47 -12.23
N THR A 150 -24.38 -6.61 -11.71
CA THR A 150 -25.28 -7.56 -12.39
C THR A 150 -26.42 -7.91 -11.45
N PHE A 151 -27.64 -7.71 -11.91
CA PHE A 151 -28.88 -8.00 -11.18
C PHE A 151 -29.67 -9.11 -11.87
N TRP A 152 -30.04 -10.13 -11.11
CA TRP A 152 -30.82 -11.28 -11.54
C TRP A 152 -32.27 -11.16 -11.08
N HIS A 153 -33.21 -11.71 -11.85
CA HIS A 153 -34.66 -11.62 -11.56
C HIS A 153 -35.09 -12.25 -10.22
N ASP A 154 -34.27 -13.12 -9.63
CA ASP A 154 -34.48 -13.68 -8.28
C ASP A 154 -34.08 -12.70 -7.15
N GLY A 155 -33.75 -11.45 -7.50
CA GLY A 155 -33.27 -10.41 -6.59
C GLY A 155 -31.76 -10.44 -6.38
N GLY A 156 -31.04 -11.40 -6.95
CA GLY A 156 -29.60 -11.52 -6.76
C GLY A 156 -28.80 -10.38 -7.37
N CYS A 157 -28.06 -9.66 -6.54
CA CYS A 157 -27.17 -8.60 -7.00
C CYS A 157 -25.70 -8.95 -6.78
N HIS A 158 -24.96 -8.86 -7.87
CA HIS A 158 -23.54 -9.14 -8.01
C HIS A 158 -22.80 -7.85 -8.34
N LEU A 159 -21.67 -7.62 -7.67
CA LEU A 159 -20.84 -6.45 -7.91
C LEU A 159 -19.49 -6.90 -8.42
N THR A 160 -19.04 -6.33 -9.51
CA THR A 160 -17.80 -6.69 -10.18
C THR A 160 -16.92 -5.45 -10.42
N SER A 161 -15.62 -5.67 -10.47
CA SER A 161 -14.60 -4.65 -10.58
C SER A 161 -14.54 -4.14 -12.02
N TYR A 162 -13.65 -3.17 -12.27
CA TYR A 162 -13.40 -2.68 -13.61
C TYR A 162 -12.72 -3.73 -14.51
N THR A 163 -12.13 -4.79 -13.93
CA THR A 163 -11.52 -5.89 -14.72
C THR A 163 -12.55 -6.84 -15.30
N ALA A 164 -13.80 -6.77 -14.83
CA ALA A 164 -14.85 -7.64 -15.28
C ALA A 164 -15.26 -7.32 -16.72
N TYR A 165 -15.45 -8.37 -17.51
CA TYR A 165 -15.93 -8.26 -18.88
C TYR A 165 -17.40 -8.71 -18.94
N SER A 166 -18.15 -8.08 -19.83
CA SER A 166 -19.55 -8.42 -20.07
C SER A 166 -19.66 -9.72 -20.87
N GLN A 167 -20.57 -10.60 -20.46
CA GLN A 167 -21.00 -11.77 -21.20
C GLN A 167 -22.50 -11.70 -21.48
N LEU A 168 -22.91 -12.24 -22.63
CA LEU A 168 -24.31 -12.34 -23.01
C LEU A 168 -24.96 -13.53 -22.29
N TYR A 169 -26.15 -13.31 -21.75
CA TYR A 169 -26.97 -14.34 -21.12
C TYR A 169 -27.93 -14.96 -22.15
N LEU A 170 -27.67 -16.20 -22.55
CA LEU A 170 -28.43 -16.96 -23.54
C LEU A 170 -29.27 -18.07 -22.87
N ASP A 171 -30.42 -18.41 -23.47
CA ASP A 171 -31.26 -19.52 -23.03
C ASP A 171 -30.69 -20.89 -23.46
N TYR A 172 -31.34 -21.98 -23.05
CA TYR A 172 -30.91 -23.36 -23.39
C TYR A 172 -30.91 -23.65 -24.90
N LEU A 173 -31.54 -22.80 -25.72
CA LEU A 173 -31.58 -22.89 -27.17
C LEU A 173 -30.58 -21.95 -27.86
N GLY A 174 -29.74 -21.23 -27.09
CA GLY A 174 -28.77 -20.27 -27.61
C GLY A 174 -29.41 -18.99 -28.16
N GLN A 175 -30.66 -18.71 -27.78
CA GLN A 175 -31.37 -17.47 -28.11
C GLN A 175 -31.29 -16.49 -26.93
N GLU A 176 -31.50 -15.19 -27.19
CA GLU A 176 -31.54 -14.19 -26.12
C GLU A 176 -32.59 -14.60 -25.07
N ALA A 177 -32.13 -14.90 -23.87
CA ALA A 177 -33.01 -15.27 -22.78
C ALA A 177 -33.85 -14.05 -22.39
N ASN A 178 -35.14 -14.06 -22.68
CA ASN A 178 -36.05 -12.96 -22.34
C ASN A 178 -35.99 -12.62 -20.83
N GLY A 179 -35.22 -11.58 -20.48
CA GLY A 179 -35.45 -10.72 -19.31
C GLY A 179 -34.91 -11.18 -17.95
N GLY A 180 -33.98 -12.13 -17.90
CA GLY A 180 -33.49 -12.69 -16.63
C GLY A 180 -32.41 -11.88 -15.90
N VAL A 181 -31.69 -11.01 -16.61
CA VAL A 181 -30.46 -10.35 -16.12
C VAL A 181 -30.32 -8.93 -16.65
N ILE A 182 -30.00 -8.00 -15.75
CA ILE A 182 -29.73 -6.59 -16.06
C ILE A 182 -28.38 -6.22 -15.45
N ALA A 183 -27.49 -5.65 -16.24
CA ALA A 183 -26.21 -5.16 -15.76
C ALA A 183 -25.97 -3.70 -16.13
N GLY A 184 -24.96 -3.08 -15.53
CA GLY A 184 -24.60 -1.71 -15.87
C GLY A 184 -23.40 -1.21 -15.08
N PRO A 185 -22.87 -0.03 -15.43
CA PRO A 185 -21.74 0.57 -14.74
C PRO A 185 -22.14 1.09 -13.35
N ARG A 186 -21.12 1.38 -12.53
CA ARG A 186 -21.25 1.93 -11.17
C ARG A 186 -22.21 3.11 -11.09
N SER A 187 -22.17 4.02 -12.06
CA SER A 187 -23.10 5.15 -12.19
C SER A 187 -23.37 5.45 -13.65
N CYS A 188 -24.57 5.90 -14.00
CA CYS A 188 -24.81 6.47 -15.33
C CYS A 188 -24.33 7.92 -15.37
N SER A 189 -23.46 8.27 -16.31
CA SER A 189 -23.11 9.66 -16.59
C SER A 189 -24.31 10.38 -17.21
N SER A 190 -24.77 11.49 -16.60
CA SER A 190 -25.76 12.35 -17.25
C SER A 190 -25.05 13.23 -18.27
N VAL A 191 -25.26 12.95 -19.56
CA VAL A 191 -24.83 13.85 -20.62
C VAL A 191 -25.88 14.95 -20.72
N LEU A 192 -25.64 16.09 -20.08
CA LEU A 192 -26.31 17.32 -20.46
C LEU A 192 -25.65 17.79 -21.76
N PHE A 193 -26.39 17.69 -22.86
CA PHE A 193 -26.01 18.26 -24.15
C PHE A 193 -25.84 19.78 -23.99
N GLU A 194 -24.62 20.29 -24.12
CA GLU A 194 -24.40 21.73 -24.35
C GLU A 194 -24.55 22.00 -25.85
N GLU A 195 -25.52 22.85 -26.17
CA GLU A 195 -25.78 23.37 -27.52
C GLU A 195 -24.61 24.21 -28.05
N GLU A 196 -24.40 24.08 -29.36
CA GLU A 196 -23.47 24.80 -30.20
C GLU A 196 -23.48 26.33 -29.98
N ARG A 197 -22.29 26.95 -29.96
CA ARG A 197 -22.12 28.35 -30.38
C ARG A 197 -21.02 28.47 -31.43
N PRO A 198 -21.20 29.37 -32.42
CA PRO A 198 -20.57 29.23 -33.73
C PRO A 198 -19.12 29.72 -33.77
N ALA A 199 -18.38 29.10 -34.69
CA ALA A 199 -16.99 29.32 -35.01
C ALA A 199 -16.64 30.79 -35.31
N LEU A 200 -15.57 31.28 -34.70
CA LEU A 200 -14.81 32.41 -35.22
C LEU A 200 -13.57 31.87 -35.95
N ASN A 201 -13.61 32.03 -37.26
CA ASN A 201 -12.59 31.61 -38.21
C ASN A 201 -11.42 32.61 -38.22
N LEU A 202 -10.20 32.12 -37.99
CA LEU A 202 -8.96 32.80 -38.38
C LEU A 202 -7.91 31.74 -38.76
N GLN A 203 -7.74 31.54 -40.07
CA GLN A 203 -6.53 30.98 -40.66
C GLN A 203 -5.52 32.14 -40.93
N PRO A 204 -4.27 31.86 -41.36
CA PRO A 204 -3.20 31.26 -40.57
C PRO A 204 -1.94 32.16 -40.62
N ALA A 205 -1.29 32.42 -39.49
CA ALA A 205 0.03 33.05 -39.51
C ALA A 205 1.11 31.96 -39.67
N LEU A 206 1.63 31.86 -40.88
CA LEU A 206 2.89 31.20 -41.21
C LEU A 206 4.02 31.77 -40.32
N GLY A 207 4.80 30.87 -39.71
CA GLY A 207 6.09 31.21 -39.11
C GLY A 207 6.23 30.82 -37.63
N VAL A 208 6.11 29.53 -37.32
CA VAL A 208 6.69 28.99 -36.08
C VAL A 208 7.89 28.13 -36.52
N PRO A 209 9.10 28.35 -35.98
CA PRO A 209 10.22 27.44 -36.24
C PRO A 209 9.80 26.02 -35.84
N PRO A 210 10.32 24.96 -36.49
CA PRO A 210 10.03 23.61 -36.07
C PRO A 210 10.36 23.50 -34.57
N LEU A 211 9.40 23.01 -33.78
CA LEU A 211 9.62 22.67 -32.38
C LEU A 211 10.73 21.61 -32.38
N VAL A 212 11.94 22.02 -32.03
CA VAL A 212 12.99 21.09 -31.65
C VAL A 212 12.51 20.51 -30.33
N ALA A 213 12.09 19.23 -30.33
CA ALA A 213 11.97 18.48 -29.09
C ALA A 213 13.30 18.66 -28.35
N ARG A 214 13.27 19.27 -27.16
CA ARG A 214 14.46 19.18 -26.30
C ARG A 214 14.67 17.70 -26.06
N LEU A 215 15.78 17.19 -26.58
CA LEU A 215 16.24 15.83 -26.35
C LEU A 215 16.33 15.61 -24.83
N ALA A 216 16.18 14.35 -24.39
CA ALA A 216 16.41 13.88 -23.03
C ALA A 216 17.89 14.03 -22.54
N GLU A 217 18.60 15.04 -23.05
CA GLU A 217 20.00 15.36 -22.78
C GLU A 217 20.19 16.29 -21.57
N ASP A 218 19.17 17.08 -21.21
CA ASP A 218 19.16 17.87 -19.98
C ASP A 218 18.55 17.01 -18.85
N CYS A 219 19.18 17.02 -17.67
CA CYS A 219 18.55 16.50 -16.45
C CYS A 219 17.27 17.29 -16.23
N GLY A 220 16.13 16.70 -16.61
CA GLY A 220 14.85 17.38 -16.79
C GLY A 220 14.52 18.36 -15.66
N GLY A 221 13.91 19.48 -16.02
CA GLY A 221 13.48 20.48 -15.04
C GLY A 221 12.20 20.01 -14.37
N LEU A 222 12.21 19.94 -13.05
CA LEU A 222 10.99 19.92 -12.24
C LEU A 222 10.17 21.18 -12.54
N HIS A 223 8.86 21.13 -12.28
CA HIS A 223 8.02 22.32 -12.39
C HIS A 223 8.52 23.43 -11.46
N ASP A 224 8.50 24.67 -11.96
CA ASP A 224 9.04 25.83 -11.24
C ASP A 224 8.27 26.17 -9.96
N ALA A 225 7.00 25.75 -9.83
CA ALA A 225 6.19 26.03 -8.65
C ALA A 225 5.02 25.05 -8.48
N TYR A 226 4.71 24.75 -7.22
CA TYR A 226 3.58 23.93 -6.81
C TYR A 226 2.71 24.63 -5.76
N SER A 227 1.44 24.23 -5.68
CA SER A 227 0.47 24.71 -4.68
C SER A 227 -0.11 23.55 -3.88
N LEU A 228 -0.35 23.78 -2.59
CA LEU A 228 -0.89 22.77 -1.68
C LEU A 228 -2.33 22.40 -2.06
N VAL A 229 -2.58 21.11 -2.28
CA VAL A 229 -3.92 20.59 -2.60
C VAL A 229 -4.47 19.66 -1.52
N TRP A 230 -3.60 19.02 -0.73
CA TRP A 230 -4.01 18.12 0.34
C TRP A 230 -2.98 18.04 1.48
N LYS A 231 -3.44 17.77 2.71
CA LYS A 231 -2.55 17.54 3.86
C LYS A 231 -3.16 16.61 4.91
N ALA A 232 -2.29 15.80 5.52
CA ALA A 232 -2.51 15.09 6.76
C ALA A 232 -1.52 15.63 7.82
N GLN A 233 -2.03 16.25 8.89
CA GLN A 233 -1.22 16.79 9.98
C GLN A 233 -2.04 16.97 11.27
N GLY A 234 -1.36 17.00 12.41
CA GLY A 234 -2.00 17.23 13.70
C GLY A 234 -3.02 16.15 14.07
N ARG A 235 -4.01 16.50 14.90
CA ARG A 235 -4.99 15.53 15.44
C ARG A 235 -5.87 14.86 14.37
N THR A 236 -5.97 15.49 13.20
CA THR A 236 -6.77 15.03 12.06
C THR A 236 -5.91 14.25 11.04
N PHE A 237 -4.66 13.91 11.37
CA PHE A 237 -3.74 13.24 10.44
C PHE A 237 -4.36 12.01 9.78
N PHE A 238 -5.10 11.20 10.54
CA PHE A 238 -5.68 9.93 10.07
C PHE A 238 -7.10 10.04 9.52
N ASP A 239 -7.65 11.25 9.33
CA ASP A 239 -9.06 11.43 8.96
C ASP A 239 -9.38 10.85 7.57
N ASP A 240 -8.53 11.18 6.59
CA ASP A 240 -8.68 10.80 5.18
C ASP A 240 -7.96 9.49 4.80
N TRP A 241 -7.63 8.65 5.79
CA TRP A 241 -6.94 7.37 5.57
C TRP A 241 -7.89 6.18 5.70
N GLN A 242 -7.71 5.22 4.80
CA GLN A 242 -8.33 3.90 4.83
C GLN A 242 -7.34 2.89 5.40
N PHE A 243 -7.84 1.93 6.18
CA PHE A 243 -7.03 0.92 6.88
C PHE A 243 -7.26 -0.45 6.24
N LEU A 244 -6.19 -1.01 5.68
CA LEU A 244 -6.19 -2.35 5.08
C LEU A 244 -5.87 -3.38 6.17
N THR A 245 -6.58 -4.51 6.13
CA THR A 245 -6.46 -5.57 7.15
C THR A 245 -5.85 -6.86 6.61
N ARG A 246 -5.57 -6.92 5.30
CA ARG A 246 -4.97 -8.07 4.64
C ARG A 246 -3.47 -7.85 4.46
N SER A 247 -2.69 -8.89 4.74
CA SER A 247 -1.26 -8.95 4.41
C SER A 247 -1.08 -9.91 3.24
N GLU A 248 -0.25 -9.51 2.27
CA GLU A 248 0.09 -10.29 1.08
C GLU A 248 1.57 -10.72 1.05
N THR A 249 2.34 -10.32 2.08
CA THR A 249 3.80 -10.46 2.15
C THR A 249 4.26 -11.67 2.98
N HIS A 250 3.33 -12.55 3.39
CA HIS A 250 3.61 -13.69 4.29
C HIS A 250 4.33 -13.31 5.59
N GLY A 251 4.19 -12.06 6.04
CA GLY A 251 4.98 -11.52 7.13
C GLY A 251 4.43 -11.84 8.52
N ALA A 252 5.12 -11.35 9.56
CA ALA A 252 4.73 -11.44 10.96
C ALA A 252 3.74 -10.33 11.36
N GLU A 253 3.38 -9.43 10.45
CA GLU A 253 2.37 -8.41 10.70
C GLU A 253 0.94 -8.97 10.71
N TRP A 254 0.12 -8.32 11.52
CA TRP A 254 -1.33 -8.42 11.60
C TRP A 254 -1.89 -7.02 11.45
N TYR A 255 -2.34 -6.67 10.25
CA TYR A 255 -2.85 -5.34 9.97
C TYR A 255 -4.23 -5.13 10.58
N LEU A 256 -4.34 -4.08 11.40
CA LEU A 256 -5.56 -3.75 12.14
C LEU A 256 -6.48 -2.85 11.33
N ASN A 257 -7.79 -2.98 11.59
CA ASN A 257 -8.73 -1.97 11.14
C ASN A 257 -8.56 -0.68 11.96
N ARG A 258 -9.18 0.41 11.48
CA ARG A 258 -9.07 1.74 12.11
C ARG A 258 -9.39 1.74 13.61
N SER A 259 -10.51 1.13 14.01
CA SER A 259 -10.96 1.12 15.41
C SER A 259 -9.96 0.38 16.33
N GLU A 260 -9.48 -0.77 15.86
CA GLU A 260 -8.48 -1.57 16.57
C GLU A 260 -7.13 -0.85 16.66
N ALA A 261 -6.70 -0.18 15.58
CA ALA A 261 -5.44 0.55 15.54
C ALA A 261 -5.39 1.69 16.58
N PHE A 262 -6.49 2.46 16.71
CA PHE A 262 -6.59 3.51 17.73
C PHE A 262 -6.72 2.93 19.15
N SER A 263 -7.61 1.96 19.35
CA SER A 263 -7.84 1.39 20.69
C SER A 263 -6.64 0.62 21.25
N SER A 264 -5.77 0.09 20.38
CA SER A 264 -4.51 -0.55 20.76
C SER A 264 -3.28 0.39 20.73
N ALA A 265 -3.48 1.69 20.47
CA ALA A 265 -2.42 2.70 20.39
C ALA A 265 -1.30 2.36 19.40
N VAL A 266 -1.65 1.62 18.34
CA VAL A 266 -0.81 1.33 17.16
C VAL A 266 -0.75 2.56 16.25
N VAL A 267 -1.83 3.35 16.22
CA VAL A 267 -1.83 4.71 15.66
C VAL A 267 -2.24 5.73 16.71
N LEU A 268 -1.59 6.89 16.71
CA LEU A 268 -1.89 8.03 17.59
C LEU A 268 -1.62 9.33 16.83
N ALA A 269 -2.46 10.34 16.99
CA ALA A 269 -2.20 11.67 16.44
C ALA A 269 -2.46 12.73 17.51
N ASP A 270 -1.51 13.65 17.68
CA ASP A 270 -1.65 14.80 18.57
C ASP A 270 -1.47 16.13 17.80
N GLY A 271 -1.25 17.24 18.50
CA GLY A 271 -1.08 18.54 17.83
C GLY A 271 0.21 18.70 17.01
N HIS A 272 1.19 17.80 17.17
CA HIS A 272 2.56 17.94 16.67
C HIS A 272 3.02 16.76 15.82
N SER A 273 2.50 15.55 16.09
CA SER A 273 2.95 14.32 15.45
C SER A 273 1.81 13.31 15.26
N ALA A 274 1.94 12.52 14.21
CA ALA A 274 1.24 11.26 14.01
C ALA A 274 2.22 10.10 14.16
N ILE A 275 1.86 9.13 14.99
CA ILE A 275 2.63 7.91 15.24
C ILE A 275 1.93 6.73 14.58
N ILE A 276 2.70 5.92 13.86
CA ILE A 276 2.34 4.58 13.42
C ILE A 276 3.40 3.64 13.99
N ARG A 277 3.02 2.61 14.76
CA ARG A 277 3.99 1.73 15.43
C ARG A 277 3.60 0.26 15.40
N VAL A 278 4.57 -0.63 15.52
CA VAL A 278 4.31 -2.04 15.79
C VAL A 278 3.78 -2.19 17.22
N GLY A 279 2.67 -2.92 17.36
CA GLY A 279 2.03 -3.20 18.63
C GLY A 279 2.37 -4.58 19.21
N ASP A 280 1.58 -4.97 20.20
CA ASP A 280 1.71 -6.26 20.88
C ASP A 280 1.42 -7.43 19.94
N GLN A 281 1.84 -8.63 20.36
CA GLN A 281 1.47 -9.87 19.69
C GLN A 281 -0.05 -10.08 19.75
N VAL A 282 -0.63 -10.49 18.62
CA VAL A 282 -2.05 -10.91 18.52
C VAL A 282 -2.16 -12.42 18.67
N GLU A 283 -1.25 -13.13 18.01
CA GLU A 283 -1.14 -14.58 18.01
C GLU A 283 0.35 -14.94 18.06
N VAL A 284 0.65 -16.23 18.24
CA VAL A 284 2.02 -16.72 18.09
C VAL A 284 2.50 -16.31 16.70
N PHE A 285 3.69 -15.72 16.61
CA PHE A 285 4.30 -15.25 15.36
C PHE A 285 3.66 -14.04 14.67
N LYS A 286 2.58 -13.46 15.23
CA LYS A 286 1.87 -12.33 14.62
C LYS A 286 1.80 -11.13 15.56
N ARG A 287 2.12 -9.94 15.04
CA ARG A 287 2.11 -8.67 15.77
C ARG A 287 1.22 -7.63 15.11
N LYS A 288 0.56 -6.83 15.94
CA LYS A 288 -0.26 -5.72 15.46
C LYS A 288 0.60 -4.73 14.66
N SER A 289 0.10 -4.35 13.49
CA SER A 289 0.64 -3.27 12.68
C SER A 289 -0.51 -2.61 11.92
N VAL A 290 -0.22 -1.66 11.03
CA VAL A 290 -1.20 -1.11 10.08
C VAL A 290 -0.57 -0.96 8.70
N MET A 291 -1.45 -1.07 7.71
CA MET A 291 -1.24 -0.59 6.36
C MET A 291 -2.38 0.37 6.07
N ILE A 292 -2.04 1.61 5.75
CA ILE A 292 -3.02 2.66 5.46
C ILE A 292 -2.74 3.27 4.11
N HIS A 293 -3.80 3.65 3.40
CA HIS A 293 -3.68 4.44 2.18
C HIS A 293 -4.65 5.61 2.19
N THR A 294 -4.35 6.66 1.44
CA THR A 294 -5.24 7.82 1.32
C THR A 294 -6.52 7.45 0.58
N ALA A 295 -7.65 8.05 0.97
CA ALA A 295 -8.90 7.93 0.23
C ALA A 295 -8.91 8.72 -1.10
N GLN A 296 -7.89 9.54 -1.32
CA GLN A 296 -7.67 10.30 -2.55
C GLN A 296 -6.46 9.76 -3.30
N ALA A 297 -6.47 9.95 -4.62
CA ALA A 297 -5.39 9.57 -5.52
C ALA A 297 -5.01 10.73 -6.44
N TRP A 298 -3.72 10.89 -6.74
CA TRP A 298 -3.17 12.00 -7.52
C TRP A 298 -2.63 11.54 -8.86
N ARG A 299 -2.80 12.36 -9.88
CA ARG A 299 -2.57 12.01 -11.28
C ARG A 299 -1.12 12.28 -11.69
N PRO A 300 -0.29 11.26 -11.98
CA PRO A 300 1.06 11.48 -12.49
C PRO A 300 1.07 12.27 -13.81
N ASP A 301 0.04 12.12 -14.64
CA ASP A 301 -0.10 12.84 -15.91
C ASP A 301 -0.30 14.35 -15.79
N ARG A 302 -0.77 14.79 -14.62
CA ARG A 302 -0.92 16.21 -14.29
C ARG A 302 0.28 16.76 -13.52
N GLY A 303 1.16 15.88 -13.06
CA GLY A 303 2.23 16.23 -12.12
C GLY A 303 1.68 16.40 -10.70
N PHE A 304 2.39 15.82 -9.73
CA PHE A 304 2.16 16.11 -8.31
C PHE A 304 3.44 15.92 -7.51
N MET A 305 3.47 16.51 -6.31
CA MET A 305 4.55 16.33 -5.34
C MET A 305 3.97 15.85 -4.02
N VAL A 306 4.48 14.74 -3.49
CA VAL A 306 4.18 14.25 -2.14
C VAL A 306 5.36 14.54 -1.23
N VAL A 307 5.09 15.06 -0.05
CA VAL A 307 6.09 15.43 0.95
C VAL A 307 5.73 14.81 2.30
N MET A 308 6.61 14.01 2.87
CA MET A 308 6.54 13.54 4.25
C MET A 308 7.64 14.19 5.09
N LYS A 309 7.24 15.01 6.08
CA LYS A 309 8.16 15.51 7.13
C LYS A 309 8.08 14.60 8.34
N TYR A 310 9.22 14.07 8.76
CA TYR A 310 9.28 13.04 9.81
C TYR A 310 10.38 13.35 10.84
N ARG A 311 10.17 12.87 12.07
CA ARG A 311 11.13 12.89 13.18
C ARG A 311 11.75 11.51 13.43
N HIS A 312 11.06 10.44 13.03
CA HIS A 312 11.56 9.08 13.14
C HIS A 312 10.91 8.19 12.06
N VAL A 313 11.65 7.21 11.56
CA VAL A 313 11.14 6.12 10.70
C VAL A 313 11.50 4.76 11.31
N PRO A 314 10.69 3.70 11.09
CA PRO A 314 10.94 2.39 11.67
C PRO A 314 12.26 1.79 11.21
N TRP A 315 12.98 1.05 12.05
CA TRP A 315 14.17 0.31 11.59
C TRP A 315 14.54 -0.86 12.50
N GLY A 316 15.38 -1.75 11.98
CA GLY A 316 16.02 -2.82 12.75
C GLY A 316 15.57 -4.23 12.33
N PRO A 317 16.04 -5.26 13.05
CA PRO A 317 15.86 -6.66 12.63
C PRO A 317 14.38 -7.04 12.47
N GLY A 318 14.07 -7.56 11.30
CA GLY A 318 12.76 -8.00 10.82
C GLY A 318 11.74 -6.89 10.56
N ILE A 319 12.12 -5.61 10.65
CA ILE A 319 11.24 -4.48 10.36
C ILE A 319 11.32 -4.14 8.87
N TRP A 320 10.18 -4.05 8.20
CA TRP A 320 10.06 -3.70 6.76
C TRP A 320 9.02 -2.58 6.59
N PRO A 321 9.42 -1.31 6.78
CA PRO A 321 8.53 -0.18 6.56
C PRO A 321 8.53 0.26 5.10
N ALA A 322 7.42 0.84 4.66
CA ALA A 322 7.33 1.47 3.36
C ALA A 322 6.51 2.76 3.42
N PHE A 323 7.03 3.79 2.74
CA PHE A 323 6.29 4.96 2.28
C PHE A 323 6.34 4.94 0.75
N TRP A 324 5.20 4.72 0.13
CA TRP A 324 5.11 4.34 -1.27
C TRP A 324 3.76 4.77 -1.86
N LEU A 325 3.62 4.62 -3.16
CA LEU A 325 2.43 4.98 -3.92
C LEU A 325 1.92 3.78 -4.70
N MET A 326 0.60 3.63 -4.77
CA MET A 326 -0.06 2.60 -5.60
C MET A 326 -1.42 3.08 -6.07
N ASN A 327 -2.14 2.27 -6.84
CA ASN A 327 -3.57 2.45 -7.05
C ASN A 327 -4.34 1.20 -6.61
N SER A 328 -5.15 1.32 -5.56
CA SER A 328 -5.94 0.20 -5.01
C SER A 328 -7.14 -0.23 -5.85
N ASP A 329 -7.57 0.59 -6.82
CA ASP A 329 -8.62 0.20 -7.77
C ASP A 329 -8.12 -0.80 -8.81
N TYR A 330 -6.81 -1.03 -8.95
CA TYR A 330 -6.21 -1.93 -9.94
C TYR A 330 -5.53 -3.13 -9.28
N LEU A 331 -5.53 -4.29 -9.95
CA LEU A 331 -4.72 -5.43 -9.49
C LEU A 331 -3.25 -5.04 -9.47
N TRP A 332 -2.65 -5.02 -8.28
CA TRP A 332 -1.24 -4.70 -8.09
C TRP A 332 -0.32 -5.69 -8.86
N PRO A 333 0.73 -5.22 -9.57
CA PRO A 333 1.21 -3.83 -9.70
C PRO A 333 0.67 -3.10 -10.96
N GLY A 334 -0.49 -3.50 -11.49
CA GLY A 334 -1.05 -2.98 -12.75
C GLY A 334 -1.55 -1.53 -12.71
N GLY A 335 -1.67 -0.94 -11.53
CA GLY A 335 -1.90 0.49 -11.34
C GLY A 335 -0.62 1.33 -11.31
N GLY A 336 0.55 0.70 -11.43
CA GLY A 336 1.83 1.29 -11.06
C GLY A 336 2.04 1.28 -9.55
N GLU A 337 3.29 1.05 -9.14
CA GLU A 337 3.76 1.16 -7.75
C GLU A 337 5.09 1.92 -7.74
N LEU A 338 5.19 2.92 -6.88
CA LEU A 338 6.42 3.68 -6.65
C LEU A 338 6.81 3.59 -5.18
N ASP A 339 7.94 2.95 -4.92
CA ASP A 339 8.53 2.89 -3.58
C ASP A 339 9.41 4.12 -3.37
N ILE A 340 9.01 4.99 -2.45
CA ILE A 340 9.72 6.25 -2.19
C ILE A 340 10.77 6.04 -1.09
N LEU A 341 10.38 5.35 -0.02
CA LEU A 341 11.24 4.97 1.09
C LEU A 341 10.85 3.57 1.56
N GLU A 342 11.58 2.58 1.08
CA GLU A 342 11.38 1.18 1.45
C GLU A 342 12.72 0.49 1.75
N TYR A 343 12.75 -0.31 2.81
CA TYR A 343 13.88 -1.14 3.20
C TYR A 343 13.41 -2.25 4.13
N ALA A 344 14.24 -3.25 4.37
CA ALA A 344 13.99 -4.24 5.39
C ALA A 344 15.25 -4.53 6.21
N ASN A 345 15.08 -4.87 7.49
CA ASN A 345 16.20 -5.19 8.39
C ASN A 345 17.21 -4.03 8.48
N ASP A 346 18.49 -4.35 8.29
CA ASP A 346 19.60 -3.41 8.17
C ASP A 346 19.96 -3.11 6.70
N ASP A 347 19.14 -3.54 5.73
CA ASP A 347 19.36 -3.22 4.31
C ASP A 347 19.19 -1.71 4.07
N ALA A 348 19.93 -1.21 3.08
CA ALA A 348 19.80 0.17 2.64
C ALA A 348 18.57 0.36 1.74
N SER A 349 17.92 1.52 1.89
CA SER A 349 16.72 1.92 1.17
C SER A 349 16.82 1.74 -0.33
N LYS A 350 15.67 1.48 -0.93
CA LYS A 350 15.48 1.42 -2.36
C LYS A 350 14.33 2.36 -2.75
N VAL A 351 14.58 3.13 -3.81
CA VAL A 351 13.57 3.74 -4.65
C VAL A 351 13.41 2.84 -5.86
N THR A 352 12.20 2.35 -6.08
CA THR A 352 11.88 1.39 -7.16
C THR A 352 10.54 1.74 -7.79
N PHE A 353 10.38 1.36 -9.06
CA PHE A 353 9.11 1.50 -9.76
C PHE A 353 8.72 0.18 -10.40
N HIS A 354 7.45 -0.17 -10.23
CA HIS A 354 6.87 -1.44 -10.61
C HIS A 354 5.64 -1.22 -11.49
N THR A 355 5.59 -1.89 -12.63
CA THR A 355 4.41 -1.90 -13.49
C THR A 355 4.27 -3.25 -14.18
N ASN A 356 3.05 -3.65 -14.56
CA ASN A 356 2.84 -4.83 -15.41
C ASN A 356 2.86 -4.50 -16.92
N LYS A 357 3.24 -3.26 -17.27
CA LYS A 357 3.38 -2.77 -18.63
C LYS A 357 4.84 -2.76 -19.06
N ASN A 358 5.08 -2.78 -20.36
CA ASN A 358 6.42 -2.52 -20.87
C ASN A 358 6.79 -1.08 -20.50
N CYS A 359 7.93 -0.87 -19.87
CA CYS A 359 8.46 0.44 -19.51
C CYS A 359 9.92 0.28 -19.14
N SER A 360 10.76 1.18 -19.62
CA SER A 360 12.18 1.22 -19.29
C SER A 360 12.60 2.62 -18.89
N LEU A 361 13.55 2.71 -17.97
CA LEU A 361 14.20 3.96 -17.64
C LEU A 361 15.18 4.35 -18.75
N HIS A 362 15.34 5.65 -19.00
CA HIS A 362 16.49 6.18 -19.72
C HIS A 362 17.75 6.10 -18.84
N GLY A 363 18.30 4.89 -18.65
CA GLY A 363 19.41 4.64 -17.73
C GLY A 363 20.67 5.46 -17.99
N GLY A 364 20.95 5.83 -19.25
CA GLY A 364 22.03 6.75 -19.60
C GLY A 364 21.83 8.17 -19.03
N THR A 365 20.60 8.68 -19.03
CA THR A 365 20.24 9.97 -18.43
C THR A 365 20.27 9.86 -16.91
N ALA A 366 19.70 8.80 -16.32
CA ALA A 366 19.71 8.58 -14.88
C ALA A 366 21.15 8.59 -14.31
N ARG A 367 22.08 7.84 -14.93
CA ARG A 367 23.50 7.80 -14.53
C ARG A 367 24.18 9.16 -14.62
N ARG A 368 23.88 9.97 -15.63
CA ARG A 368 24.48 11.28 -15.85
C ARG A 368 23.99 12.29 -14.80
N CYS A 369 22.69 12.29 -14.51
CA CYS A 369 22.06 13.24 -13.59
C CYS A 369 22.30 12.91 -12.12
N MET A 370 22.55 11.64 -11.82
CA MET A 370 22.93 11.16 -10.49
C MET A 370 24.45 10.95 -10.33
N ALA A 371 25.28 11.50 -11.22
CA ALA A 371 26.73 11.27 -11.23
C ALA A 371 27.44 11.96 -10.04
N ARG A 372 27.40 11.34 -8.86
CA ARG A 372 28.02 11.83 -7.62
C ARG A 372 28.67 10.68 -6.83
N PRO A 373 29.71 10.94 -6.00
CA PRO A 373 30.47 9.86 -5.34
C PRO A 373 29.68 9.00 -4.34
N ASP A 374 28.55 9.51 -3.82
CA ASP A 374 27.74 8.87 -2.79
C ASP A 374 26.56 8.03 -3.34
N VAL A 375 26.45 7.95 -4.67
CA VAL A 375 25.38 7.25 -5.39
C VAL A 375 25.81 5.82 -5.71
N ASP A 376 24.94 4.86 -5.40
CA ASP A 376 25.02 3.49 -5.90
C ASP A 376 24.67 3.51 -7.39
N THR A 377 25.62 3.08 -8.22
CA THR A 377 25.49 3.11 -9.68
C THR A 377 24.82 1.86 -10.26
N ASP A 378 24.49 0.87 -9.43
CA ASP A 378 23.75 -0.31 -9.86
C ASP A 378 22.34 0.07 -10.32
N VAL A 379 22.00 -0.30 -11.55
CA VAL A 379 20.76 0.12 -12.21
C VAL A 379 20.06 -1.06 -12.85
N ILE A 380 18.74 -1.08 -12.70
CA ILE A 380 17.84 -1.97 -13.43
C ILE A 380 16.90 -1.04 -14.20
N ASP A 381 17.04 -0.99 -15.52
CA ASP A 381 16.26 -0.07 -16.35
C ASP A 381 14.83 -0.60 -16.61
N ASP A 382 14.63 -1.91 -16.65
CA ASP A 382 13.34 -2.56 -16.96
C ASP A 382 12.36 -2.47 -15.78
N CYS A 383 11.27 -1.70 -15.95
CA CYS A 383 10.26 -1.49 -14.91
C CYS A 383 9.17 -2.58 -14.90
N TYR A 384 9.19 -3.50 -15.87
CA TYR A 384 8.22 -4.58 -15.93
C TYR A 384 8.39 -5.54 -14.74
N THR A 385 7.28 -5.79 -14.08
CA THR A 385 7.22 -6.61 -12.88
C THR A 385 6.44 -7.90 -13.13
N ASN A 386 7.08 -9.02 -12.80
CA ASN A 386 6.46 -10.33 -12.70
C ASN A 386 7.17 -11.11 -11.58
N TYR A 387 6.52 -11.16 -10.42
CA TYR A 387 7.02 -11.83 -9.21
C TYR A 387 7.24 -13.34 -9.43
N THR A 388 6.46 -13.99 -10.30
CA THR A 388 6.63 -15.44 -10.57
C THR A 388 7.93 -15.76 -11.31
N SER A 389 8.44 -14.81 -12.10
CA SER A 389 9.70 -14.92 -12.83
C SER A 389 10.83 -14.10 -12.22
N ASN A 390 10.64 -13.59 -10.99
CA ASN A 390 11.59 -12.73 -10.30
C ASN A 390 12.04 -11.48 -11.11
N ARG A 391 11.11 -10.90 -11.90
CA ARG A 391 11.29 -9.57 -12.50
C ARG A 391 10.67 -8.55 -11.56
N LEU A 392 11.49 -7.76 -10.89
CA LEU A 392 11.11 -6.94 -9.73
C LEU A 392 11.21 -5.44 -10.03
N GLY A 393 10.68 -5.02 -11.18
CA GLY A 393 10.66 -3.61 -11.57
C GLY A 393 12.04 -2.99 -11.76
N CYS A 394 12.06 -1.67 -11.90
CA CYS A 394 13.25 -0.89 -12.18
C CYS A 394 13.76 -0.19 -10.94
N LYS A 395 15.08 0.04 -10.93
CA LYS A 395 15.82 0.64 -9.83
C LYS A 395 16.84 1.61 -10.44
N PRO A 396 16.70 2.94 -10.30
CA PRO A 396 17.68 3.90 -10.81
C PRO A 396 18.97 3.89 -9.98
N PRO A 397 20.06 4.53 -10.48
CA PRO A 397 21.15 4.95 -9.61
C PRO A 397 20.61 5.84 -8.49
N GLN A 398 21.02 5.56 -7.26
CA GLN A 398 20.43 6.21 -6.10
C GLN A 398 21.36 6.25 -4.88
N VAL A 399 21.14 7.23 -4.01
CA VAL A 399 21.79 7.30 -2.70
C VAL A 399 21.09 6.30 -1.77
N ARG A 400 21.82 5.27 -1.35
CA ARG A 400 21.28 4.23 -0.46
C ARG A 400 21.70 4.46 0.99
N ARG A 401 20.72 4.48 1.89
CA ARG A 401 20.92 4.68 3.34
C ARG A 401 20.06 3.69 4.12
N THR A 402 20.55 3.19 5.25
CA THR A 402 19.79 2.24 6.07
C THR A 402 18.65 2.93 6.80
N GLY A 403 17.62 2.17 7.23
CA GLY A 403 16.55 2.71 8.06
C GLY A 403 17.06 3.42 9.33
N ARG A 404 18.11 2.86 9.95
CA ARG A 404 18.79 3.49 11.08
C ARG A 404 19.34 4.87 10.73
N TRP A 405 19.97 5.02 9.56
CA TRP A 405 20.49 6.30 9.12
C TRP A 405 19.37 7.34 8.97
N PHE A 406 18.23 6.97 8.38
CA PHE A 406 17.09 7.88 8.25
C PHE A 406 16.50 8.27 9.61
N ALA A 407 16.43 7.33 10.56
CA ALA A 407 15.97 7.60 11.93
C ALA A 407 16.92 8.54 12.70
N GLU A 408 18.24 8.45 12.45
CA GLU A 408 19.25 9.34 13.04
C GLU A 408 19.40 10.68 12.30
N ASN A 409 18.87 10.78 11.07
CA ASN A 409 18.92 11.97 10.21
C ASN A 409 17.51 12.38 9.74
N PRO A 410 16.65 12.87 10.65
CA PRO A 410 15.28 13.25 10.32
C PRO A 410 15.24 14.46 9.38
N GLY A 411 14.08 14.68 8.77
CA GLY A 411 13.87 15.76 7.83
C GLY A 411 12.65 15.50 6.96
N VAL A 412 12.83 15.68 5.67
CA VAL A 412 11.78 15.51 4.67
C VAL A 412 12.21 14.47 3.65
N VAL A 413 11.31 13.52 3.36
CA VAL A 413 11.34 12.76 2.11
C VAL A 413 10.26 13.34 1.21
N ALA A 414 10.63 13.69 -0.02
CA ALA A 414 9.72 14.25 -1.00
C ALA A 414 9.87 13.54 -2.35
N THR A 415 8.77 13.42 -3.07
CA THR A 415 8.75 12.86 -4.41
C THR A 415 7.95 13.78 -5.31
N ALA A 416 8.52 14.16 -6.45
CA ALA A 416 7.81 14.80 -7.53
C ALA A 416 7.67 13.79 -8.68
N TRP A 417 6.45 13.61 -9.15
CA TRP A 417 6.13 12.68 -10.23
C TRP A 417 5.30 13.40 -11.28
N ASP A 418 5.80 13.42 -12.51
CA ASP A 418 5.04 13.83 -13.69
C ASP A 418 5.16 12.80 -14.83
N ALA A 419 4.68 13.15 -16.02
CA ALA A 419 4.75 12.28 -17.18
C ALA A 419 6.20 11.93 -17.58
N SER A 420 7.17 12.82 -17.35
CA SER A 420 8.57 12.59 -17.71
C SER A 420 9.29 11.59 -16.80
N GLY A 421 8.82 11.43 -15.57
CA GLY A 421 9.46 10.54 -14.60
C GLY A 421 9.26 10.96 -13.16
N VAL A 422 10.15 10.46 -12.31
CA VAL A 422 10.08 10.62 -10.86
C VAL A 422 11.40 11.13 -10.30
N TYR A 423 11.29 12.14 -9.43
CA TYR A 423 12.40 12.65 -8.63
C TYR A 423 12.11 12.37 -7.16
N VAL A 424 13.11 11.86 -6.43
CA VAL A 424 12.99 11.62 -4.99
C VAL A 424 14.09 12.38 -4.26
N PHE A 425 13.73 13.04 -3.17
CA PHE A 425 14.60 13.89 -2.36
C PHE A 425 14.63 13.44 -0.90
N HIS A 426 15.79 13.60 -0.27
CA HIS A 426 15.92 13.65 1.19
C HIS A 426 16.51 15.00 1.59
N ILE A 427 15.72 15.81 2.29
CA ILE A 427 16.10 17.14 2.75
C ILE A 427 16.31 17.06 4.27
N PRO A 428 17.56 17.21 4.77
CA PRO A 428 17.83 17.19 6.20
C PRO A 428 17.04 18.25 6.97
N GLU A 429 16.68 17.98 8.23
CA GLU A 429 15.84 18.88 9.04
C GLU A 429 16.35 20.33 9.09
N ASN A 430 17.67 20.51 9.21
CA ASN A 430 18.31 21.83 9.26
C ASN A 430 18.43 22.52 7.88
N GLN A 431 18.00 21.86 6.81
CA GLN A 431 18.06 22.33 5.43
C GLN A 431 16.69 22.45 4.77
N VAL A 432 15.60 22.13 5.47
CA VAL A 432 14.22 22.28 4.96
C VAL A 432 14.00 23.73 4.51
N PRO A 433 13.79 23.97 3.19
CA PRO A 433 13.79 25.30 2.60
C PRO A 433 12.51 26.08 2.93
N LEU A 434 12.58 27.40 2.74
CA LEU A 434 11.50 28.32 3.11
C LEU A 434 10.23 28.11 2.29
N ASP A 435 10.38 27.89 0.98
CA ASP A 435 9.31 27.57 0.03
C ASP A 435 8.42 26.41 0.53
N LEU A 436 9.04 25.32 0.98
CA LEU A 436 8.34 24.16 1.54
C LEU A 436 7.72 24.47 2.90
N ARG A 437 8.37 25.28 3.76
CA ARG A 437 7.80 25.74 5.03
C ARG A 437 6.59 26.65 4.84
N SER A 438 6.51 27.36 3.72
CA SER A 438 5.41 28.24 3.36
C SER A 438 4.33 27.58 2.50
N ASP A 439 4.35 26.26 2.33
CA ASP A 439 3.40 25.50 1.52
C ASP A 439 3.32 25.95 0.04
N ALA A 440 4.44 26.41 -0.51
CA ALA A 440 4.60 26.81 -1.90
C ALA A 440 5.97 26.34 -2.44
N PRO A 441 6.21 25.03 -2.54
CA PRO A 441 7.52 24.50 -2.90
C PRO A 441 7.91 24.85 -4.35
N ASP A 442 9.18 25.19 -4.51
CA ASP A 442 9.88 25.47 -5.77
C ASP A 442 11.14 24.59 -5.80
N PRO A 443 11.08 23.44 -6.49
CA PRO A 443 12.16 22.47 -6.47
C PRO A 443 13.33 22.82 -7.40
N THR A 444 13.37 23.99 -8.05
CA THR A 444 14.44 24.38 -9.00
C THR A 444 15.84 24.39 -8.38
N SER A 445 15.94 24.44 -7.04
CA SER A 445 17.21 24.42 -6.30
C SER A 445 17.45 23.13 -5.49
N TRP A 446 16.60 22.12 -5.66
CA TRP A 446 16.58 20.92 -4.82
C TRP A 446 17.52 19.80 -5.28
N ASP A 447 18.21 19.92 -6.42
CA ASP A 447 19.12 18.90 -6.98
C ASP A 447 20.13 18.33 -5.97
N ARG A 448 20.61 19.18 -5.05
CA ARG A 448 21.55 18.77 -3.99
C ARG A 448 20.97 17.75 -3.00
N TRP A 449 19.65 17.67 -2.89
CA TRP A 449 18.91 16.76 -2.01
C TRP A 449 18.33 15.56 -2.74
N MET A 450 18.46 15.52 -4.08
CA MET A 450 17.95 14.42 -4.89
C MET A 450 18.67 13.12 -4.52
N ILE A 451 17.94 12.09 -4.12
CA ILE A 451 18.48 10.77 -3.78
C ILE A 451 18.24 9.74 -4.87
N ALA A 452 17.26 9.96 -5.76
CA ALA A 452 17.01 9.12 -6.92
C ALA A 452 16.33 9.92 -8.04
N TYR A 453 16.57 9.50 -9.28
CA TYR A 453 15.88 10.02 -10.46
C TYR A 453 15.54 8.88 -11.43
N LEU A 454 14.26 8.74 -11.76
CA LEU A 454 13.71 7.73 -12.66
C LEU A 454 13.18 8.44 -13.92
N PRO A 455 14.04 8.72 -14.91
CA PRO A 455 13.59 9.25 -16.20
C PRO A 455 12.88 8.14 -16.98
N PHE A 456 11.58 8.29 -17.23
CA PHE A 456 10.83 7.34 -18.03
C PHE A 456 11.15 7.52 -19.52
N ASP A 457 11.39 6.41 -20.21
CA ASP A 457 11.57 6.42 -21.66
C ASP A 457 10.20 6.64 -22.35
N PRO A 458 10.01 7.75 -23.10
CA PRO A 458 8.76 8.05 -23.77
C PRO A 458 8.32 6.95 -24.72
N ASP A 459 9.26 6.21 -25.32
CA ASP A 459 8.94 5.22 -26.36
C ASP A 459 8.49 3.88 -25.75
N SER A 460 8.64 3.69 -24.44
CA SER A 460 8.23 2.45 -23.76
C SER A 460 7.23 2.68 -22.65
N CYS A 461 7.37 3.74 -21.86
CA CYS A 461 6.56 3.96 -20.66
C CYS A 461 5.24 4.66 -20.99
N PHE A 462 4.33 3.94 -21.64
CA PHE A 462 2.96 4.40 -21.90
C PHE A 462 1.97 3.74 -20.95
N ASP A 463 1.10 4.54 -20.34
CA ASP A 463 0.03 4.07 -19.44
C ASP A 463 0.52 3.15 -18.30
N VAL A 464 1.68 3.49 -17.73
CA VAL A 464 2.38 2.64 -16.76
C VAL A 464 1.87 2.79 -15.33
N ALA A 465 1.19 3.91 -15.04
CA ALA A 465 0.64 4.23 -13.74
C ALA A 465 -0.73 4.93 -13.86
N LYS A 466 -1.61 4.64 -12.91
CA LYS A 466 -2.94 5.24 -12.74
C LYS A 466 -2.87 6.33 -11.66
N PRO A 467 -3.96 7.06 -11.32
CA PRO A 467 -3.92 7.98 -10.18
C PRO A 467 -3.40 7.27 -8.92
N GLN A 468 -2.50 7.87 -8.17
CA GLN A 468 -1.75 7.20 -7.11
C GLN A 468 -2.24 7.64 -5.73
N GLU A 469 -2.55 6.67 -4.89
CA GLU A 469 -2.81 6.82 -3.46
C GLU A 469 -1.50 6.72 -2.69
N ILE A 470 -1.38 7.48 -1.61
CA ILE A 470 -0.23 7.38 -0.71
C ILE A 470 -0.44 6.23 0.24
N VAL A 471 0.57 5.39 0.42
CA VAL A 471 0.54 4.24 1.33
C VAL A 471 1.63 4.36 2.40
N LEU A 472 1.26 4.00 3.63
CA LEU A 472 2.18 3.80 4.74
C LEU A 472 1.90 2.45 5.40
N ASN A 473 2.94 1.65 5.58
CA ASN A 473 2.85 0.44 6.38
C ASN A 473 4.14 0.09 7.10
N ILE A 474 4.02 -0.77 8.10
CA ILE A 474 5.14 -1.48 8.72
C ILE A 474 4.87 -2.97 8.58
N ALA A 475 5.37 -3.58 7.51
CA ALA A 475 5.46 -5.03 7.40
C ALA A 475 6.57 -5.56 8.32
N LEU A 476 6.49 -6.85 8.64
CA LEU A 476 7.43 -7.52 9.52
C LEU A 476 7.84 -8.84 8.89
N CYS A 477 9.13 -9.15 8.83
CA CYS A 477 9.60 -10.37 8.20
C CYS A 477 9.04 -10.51 6.77
N GLY A 478 8.41 -11.65 6.45
CA GLY A 478 7.76 -11.84 5.16
C GLY A 478 8.75 -11.96 4.00
N ASP A 479 8.24 -11.85 2.78
CA ASP A 479 8.97 -12.21 1.57
C ASP A 479 10.31 -11.47 1.42
N TRP A 480 10.37 -10.17 1.70
CA TRP A 480 11.65 -9.44 1.74
C TRP A 480 12.25 -9.43 3.16
N GLY A 481 11.53 -8.95 4.17
CA GLY A 481 12.11 -8.78 5.51
C GLY A 481 12.54 -10.08 6.18
N GLY A 482 11.86 -11.19 5.94
CA GLY A 482 12.30 -12.52 6.38
C GLY A 482 13.35 -13.10 5.43
N GLY A 483 13.22 -12.81 4.14
CA GLY A 483 14.18 -13.23 3.11
C GLY A 483 15.59 -12.66 3.27
N THR A 484 15.73 -11.44 3.81
CA THR A 484 17.04 -10.83 4.11
C THR A 484 17.38 -10.80 5.59
N PHE A 485 16.57 -11.43 6.45
CA PHE A 485 16.87 -11.51 7.87
C PHE A 485 18.03 -12.47 8.13
N TRP A 486 19.05 -11.98 8.84
CA TRP A 486 20.16 -12.81 9.31
C TRP A 486 20.27 -12.74 10.84
N PRO A 487 20.30 -13.88 11.57
CA PRO A 487 20.23 -13.90 13.03
C PRO A 487 21.23 -12.99 13.75
N GLU A 488 22.43 -12.83 13.21
CA GLU A 488 23.49 -12.01 13.78
C GLU A 488 23.12 -10.51 13.85
N GLN A 489 22.27 -10.01 12.95
CA GLN A 489 21.75 -8.63 13.01
C GLN A 489 20.95 -8.38 14.29
N ALA A 490 20.33 -9.43 14.85
CA ALA A 490 19.57 -9.36 16.08
C ALA A 490 20.44 -9.42 17.35
N LYS A 491 21.74 -9.76 17.25
CA LYS A 491 22.64 -9.87 18.40
C LYS A 491 22.69 -8.62 19.27
N GLN A 492 22.68 -7.45 18.64
CA GLN A 492 22.65 -6.13 19.29
C GLN A 492 21.37 -5.85 20.09
N THR A 493 20.34 -6.68 19.92
CA THR A 493 19.03 -6.55 20.57
C THR A 493 18.89 -7.47 21.79
N GLY A 494 19.92 -8.29 22.08
CA GLY A 494 19.95 -9.20 23.23
C GLY A 494 19.27 -10.55 22.98
N PHE A 495 18.74 -10.79 21.78
CA PHE A 495 18.18 -12.08 21.38
C PHE A 495 18.61 -12.47 19.96
N VAL A 496 19.13 -13.69 19.83
CA VAL A 496 19.38 -14.35 18.56
C VAL A 496 18.58 -15.65 18.61
N PRO A 497 17.63 -15.87 17.68
CA PRO A 497 16.84 -17.10 17.64
C PRO A 497 17.73 -18.35 17.61
N PRO A 498 17.69 -19.21 18.64
CA PRO A 498 18.42 -20.47 18.60
C PRO A 498 17.61 -21.50 17.80
N TYR A 499 18.27 -22.30 16.97
CA TYR A 499 17.64 -23.39 16.21
C TYR A 499 16.51 -22.93 15.26
N CYS A 500 16.84 -22.00 14.36
CA CYS A 500 15.95 -21.52 13.31
C CYS A 500 16.57 -21.72 11.91
N ILE A 501 15.75 -21.59 10.87
CA ILE A 501 16.12 -21.67 9.46
C ILE A 501 15.95 -20.27 8.86
N PRO A 502 17.05 -19.61 8.40
CA PRO A 502 16.95 -18.33 7.71
C PRO A 502 16.11 -18.43 6.43
N ASN A 503 15.35 -17.38 6.09
CA ASN A 503 14.50 -17.32 4.90
C ASN A 503 13.50 -18.50 4.79
N ASN A 504 12.89 -18.92 5.90
CA ASN A 504 11.87 -19.97 5.89
C ASN A 504 10.47 -19.41 6.08
N VAL A 505 10.17 -18.32 5.36
CA VAL A 505 9.00 -17.44 5.56
C VAL A 505 7.64 -18.15 5.51
N ARG A 506 7.57 -19.34 4.92
CA ARG A 506 6.34 -20.16 4.84
C ARG A 506 6.11 -21.06 6.06
N GLU A 507 7.12 -21.23 6.91
CA GLU A 507 7.06 -22.05 8.13
C GLU A 507 7.44 -21.21 9.38
N PRO A 508 6.54 -20.34 9.86
CA PRO A 508 6.77 -19.38 10.95
C PRO A 508 7.44 -19.96 12.20
N ALA A 509 7.13 -21.22 12.53
CA ALA A 509 7.65 -21.90 13.72
C ALA A 509 9.15 -22.22 13.65
N THR A 510 9.74 -22.17 12.45
CA THR A 510 11.16 -22.43 12.22
C THR A 510 11.87 -21.24 11.57
N ASP A 511 11.14 -20.24 11.07
CA ASP A 511 11.70 -19.04 10.47
C ASP A 511 12.41 -18.16 11.51
N CYS A 512 13.67 -17.82 11.24
CA CYS A 512 14.48 -17.00 12.16
C CYS A 512 13.86 -15.64 12.45
N CYS A 513 13.37 -14.94 11.43
CA CYS A 513 12.81 -13.60 11.60
C CYS A 513 11.53 -13.66 12.45
N THR A 514 10.67 -14.62 12.16
CA THR A 514 9.38 -14.77 12.80
C THR A 514 9.52 -15.21 14.27
N ILE A 515 10.48 -16.11 14.56
CA ILE A 515 10.86 -16.44 15.93
C ILE A 515 11.39 -15.19 16.65
N TYR A 516 12.26 -14.41 16.01
CA TYR A 516 12.76 -13.15 16.57
C TYR A 516 11.61 -12.19 16.93
N MET A 517 10.65 -12.01 16.01
CA MET A 517 9.47 -11.17 16.25
C MET A 517 8.62 -11.69 17.40
N SER A 518 8.49 -13.00 17.56
CA SER A 518 7.66 -13.58 18.62
C SER A 518 8.32 -13.62 20.01
N HIS A 519 9.62 -13.34 20.13
CA HIS A 519 10.32 -13.55 21.39
C HIS A 519 10.22 -12.35 22.36
N PRO A 520 9.94 -12.54 23.66
CA PRO A 520 9.81 -11.46 24.64
C PRO A 520 11.07 -10.57 24.78
N THR A 521 12.26 -11.14 24.62
CA THR A 521 13.52 -10.36 24.69
C THR A 521 13.62 -9.32 23.57
N SER A 522 12.95 -9.53 22.44
CA SER A 522 12.94 -8.60 21.30
C SER A 522 12.02 -7.39 21.52
N GLU A 523 11.09 -7.46 22.48
CA GLU A 523 10.05 -6.44 22.71
C GLU A 523 10.60 -5.02 22.87
N HIS A 524 11.66 -4.87 23.67
CA HIS A 524 12.23 -3.55 23.90
C HIS A 524 12.79 -2.94 22.62
N SER A 525 13.48 -3.75 21.80
CA SER A 525 14.04 -3.31 20.52
C SER A 525 12.94 -2.93 19.54
N ILE A 526 11.91 -3.77 19.42
CA ILE A 526 10.77 -3.52 18.52
C ILE A 526 10.06 -2.23 18.94
N ARG A 527 9.66 -2.09 20.21
CA ARG A 527 8.92 -0.91 20.69
C ARG A 527 9.70 0.40 20.59
N SER A 528 11.03 0.36 20.72
CA SER A 528 11.87 1.56 20.67
C SER A 528 12.30 1.98 19.27
N ARG A 529 12.10 1.13 18.25
CA ARG A 529 12.60 1.38 16.88
C ARG A 529 11.56 1.22 15.79
N ALA A 530 10.50 0.44 16.00
CA ALA A 530 9.54 0.10 14.95
C ALA A 530 8.34 1.07 14.91
N TYR A 531 8.60 2.36 14.68
CA TYR A 531 7.55 3.37 14.54
C TYR A 531 7.94 4.52 13.61
N PHE A 532 6.95 5.02 12.89
CA PHE A 532 6.97 6.33 12.26
C PHE A 532 6.58 7.40 13.28
N ASP A 533 7.28 8.53 13.24
CA ASP A 533 6.87 9.79 13.87
C ASP A 533 6.85 10.87 12.79
N ILE A 534 5.64 11.23 12.35
CA ILE A 534 5.39 12.06 11.18
C ILE A 534 4.76 13.38 11.62
N GLU A 535 5.35 14.50 11.22
CA GLU A 535 4.81 15.83 11.51
C GLU A 535 3.67 16.17 10.53
N TYR A 536 3.89 15.92 9.23
CA TYR A 536 2.86 16.04 8.22
C TYR A 536 3.18 15.19 6.97
N ILE A 537 2.12 14.87 6.23
CA ILE A 537 2.19 14.52 4.81
C ILE A 537 1.39 15.56 4.04
N LYS A 538 1.95 16.09 2.95
CA LYS A 538 1.31 17.10 2.10
C LYS A 538 1.42 16.68 0.64
N VAL A 539 0.40 16.99 -0.14
CA VAL A 539 0.43 16.88 -1.60
C VAL A 539 0.26 18.25 -2.23
N PHE A 540 1.09 18.50 -3.23
CA PHE A 540 1.08 19.71 -4.03
C PHE A 540 0.92 19.39 -5.51
N GLU A 541 0.29 20.28 -6.26
CA GLU A 541 0.14 20.19 -7.73
C GLU A 541 0.78 21.42 -8.41
N PRO A 542 1.34 21.29 -9.62
CA PRO A 542 1.98 22.40 -10.33
C PRO A 542 1.08 23.62 -10.48
N THR A 543 1.63 24.83 -10.31
CA THR A 543 0.92 26.08 -10.56
C THR A 543 1.07 26.52 -12.01
N GLY A 544 -0.02 26.47 -12.80
CA GLY A 544 -0.09 26.98 -14.17
C GLY A 544 -0.59 25.94 -15.19
N ASP A 545 -1.28 26.40 -16.24
CA ASP A 545 -1.91 25.57 -17.29
C ASP A 545 -0.92 24.87 -18.24
N GLN A 546 0.32 24.62 -17.85
CA GLN A 546 1.29 23.93 -18.70
C GLN A 546 1.58 22.55 -18.11
N PRO A 547 0.86 21.49 -18.54
CA PRO A 547 1.41 20.14 -18.42
C PRO A 547 2.80 20.16 -19.06
N SER A 548 3.78 19.53 -18.43
CA SER A 548 5.13 19.43 -18.98
C SER A 548 5.02 18.94 -20.43
N LYS A 549 5.61 19.70 -21.37
CA LYS A 549 5.57 19.41 -22.81
C LYS A 549 6.52 18.25 -23.18
N LEU A 550 6.42 17.12 -22.47
CA LEU A 550 7.21 15.93 -22.73
C LEU A 550 6.26 14.74 -22.88
N ALA A 551 6.37 14.05 -24.02
CA ALA A 551 5.42 13.05 -24.50
C ALA A 551 5.61 11.63 -23.91
N ALA A 552 6.33 11.50 -22.78
CA ALA A 552 6.47 10.23 -22.08
C ALA A 552 5.40 10.12 -21.00
N GLY A 553 4.90 8.92 -20.70
CA GLY A 553 4.43 8.61 -19.36
C GLY A 553 2.94 8.62 -19.06
N THR A 554 2.03 9.26 -19.81
CA THR A 554 0.58 9.15 -19.52
C THR A 554 -0.38 9.88 -20.51
N TYR A 555 -1.62 9.40 -20.55
CA TYR A 555 -2.82 9.80 -21.34
C TYR A 555 -2.80 11.14 -22.12
N ARG A 556 -3.12 11.05 -23.42
CA ARG A 556 -4.03 12.01 -24.08
C ARG A 556 -5.48 11.53 -23.87
N ASN A 557 -6.40 12.44 -23.56
CA ASN A 557 -7.80 12.16 -23.23
C ASN A 557 -8.65 11.58 -24.39
N ASP A 558 -8.07 11.28 -25.55
CA ASP A 558 -8.78 10.92 -26.78
C ASP A 558 -8.50 9.50 -27.30
N GLY A 559 -7.61 8.73 -26.68
CA GLY A 559 -7.45 7.30 -27.00
C GLY A 559 -6.88 6.98 -28.39
N GLU A 560 -6.32 7.96 -29.10
CA GLU A 560 -5.64 7.74 -30.38
C GLU A 560 -4.10 7.66 -30.17
N PRO A 561 -3.40 6.72 -30.84
CA PRO A 561 -1.94 6.71 -30.87
C PRO A 561 -1.37 7.93 -31.62
N LEU A 562 -0.11 8.29 -31.31
CA LEU A 562 0.62 9.38 -31.98
C LEU A 562 0.66 9.25 -33.50
#